data_AF-A0A6F9B611-F1
#
_entry.id   AF-A0A6F9B611-F1
#
_cell.length_a   1.000
_cell.length_b   1.000
_cell.length_c   1.000
_cell.angle_alpha   90.00
_cell.angle_beta   90.00
_cell.angle_gamma   90.00
#
_symmetry.space_group_name_H-M   'P 1'
#
loop_
_entity.id
_entity.type
_entity.pdbx_description
1 polymer ?
#
loop_
_entity_poly.entity_id
_entity_poly.type
_entity_poly.pdbx_seq_one_letter_code
_entity_poly.pdbx_strand_id
1 'polypeptide(L)'
;MERSKQSHENEADSRQTTNERSINGHIDGLVKKDNRTLVGLSQGTGTAGESSSHTGSSVVEGWKHERTRSMEDNEMSLPSLAAAYTTILRGLGEDPQRQGLLKTPWRAATAMQFFTKGYQEKIIDVLNDAIFDEDHDEMVIVKDIDMFSMCEHHLVPIFGRVRLH
;
A
#
# COMPACT_ATOMS: atom_id res chain seq x y z
N MET A 1 -1.23 50.68 54.06
CA MET A 1 -0.10 50.85 53.13
C MET A 1 -0.46 50.08 51.87
N GLU A 2 -1.33 50.67 51.03
CA GLU A 2 -1.00 51.35 49.75
C GLU A 2 -0.73 50.31 48.64
N ARG A 3 -1.65 50.07 47.68
CA ARG A 3 -2.17 50.87 46.53
C ARG A 3 -1.42 50.61 45.20
N SER A 4 -2.22 50.30 44.18
CA SER A 4 -2.11 50.68 42.75
C SER A 4 -1.08 49.98 41.84
N LYS A 5 -1.54 49.35 40.74
CA LYS A 5 -1.69 49.85 39.33
C LYS A 5 -0.30 50.02 38.66
N GLN A 6 -0.02 49.63 37.41
CA GLN A 6 -0.78 49.85 36.18
C GLN A 6 -0.13 49.08 35.00
N SER A 7 -0.95 48.88 33.97
CA SER A 7 -0.66 48.47 32.59
C SER A 7 0.39 49.29 31.85
N HIS A 8 1.03 48.71 30.83
CA HIS A 8 1.39 49.46 29.61
C HIS A 8 1.22 48.58 28.37
N GLU A 9 0.40 49.12 27.47
CA GLU A 9 0.16 48.73 26.08
C GLU A 9 1.24 49.30 25.14
N ASN A 10 1.29 48.75 23.93
CA ASN A 10 1.54 49.35 22.60
C ASN A 10 2.52 48.50 21.78
N GLU A 11 2.25 47.93 20.59
CA GLU A 11 1.41 48.24 19.41
C GLU A 11 2.29 48.56 18.18
N ALA A 12 1.94 47.88 17.08
CA ALA A 12 2.22 48.18 15.65
C ALA A 12 3.69 48.11 15.18
N ASP A 13 4.05 47.86 13.92
CA ASP A 13 3.42 47.77 12.60
C ASP A 13 4.51 47.06 11.76
N SER A 14 4.34 46.19 10.77
CA SER A 14 3.59 46.40 9.53
C SER A 14 3.97 45.27 8.55
N ARG A 15 2.94 44.69 7.93
CA ARG A 15 2.70 44.50 6.48
C ARG A 15 3.69 43.68 5.61
N GLN A 16 3.28 42.99 4.54
CA GLN A 16 2.03 42.39 4.03
C GLN A 16 2.37 41.82 2.64
N THR A 17 1.64 40.79 2.20
CA THR A 17 1.43 40.35 0.78
C THR A 17 2.61 39.66 0.07
N THR A 18 2.45 38.68 -0.83
CA THR A 18 1.35 38.31 -1.75
C THR A 18 1.23 36.79 -1.94
N ASN A 19 0.01 36.40 -2.33
CA ASN A 19 -0.43 35.09 -2.83
C ASN A 19 -0.10 34.98 -4.33
N GLU A 20 0.30 33.80 -4.84
CA GLU A 20 -0.02 33.41 -6.22
C GLU A 20 0.13 31.90 -6.49
N ARG A 21 -0.87 31.37 -7.17
CA ARG A 21 -1.08 29.98 -7.56
C ARG A 21 -1.13 29.97 -9.09
N SER A 22 -0.31 29.16 -9.77
CA SER A 22 -0.54 28.73 -11.16
C SER A 22 0.31 27.50 -11.51
N ILE A 23 -0.27 26.29 -11.61
CA ILE A 23 -0.68 25.49 -12.80
C ILE A 23 0.42 25.11 -13.82
N ASN A 24 0.52 23.78 -14.03
CA ASN A 24 0.92 22.99 -15.22
C ASN A 24 2.41 22.85 -15.65
N GLY A 25 2.89 21.61 -15.59
CA GLY A 25 3.95 21.04 -16.43
C GLY A 25 3.68 19.54 -16.60
N HIS A 26 2.91 19.14 -17.61
CA HIS A 26 3.38 18.62 -18.90
C HIS A 26 4.09 17.26 -18.77
N ILE A 27 3.30 16.19 -18.99
CA ILE A 27 3.75 14.81 -19.10
C ILE A 27 3.91 14.45 -20.58
N ASP A 28 5.14 14.46 -21.08
CA ASP A 28 5.43 13.99 -22.43
C ASP A 28 5.58 12.47 -22.46
N GLY A 29 4.56 11.82 -23.02
CA GLY A 29 4.60 10.42 -23.39
C GLY A 29 5.53 10.20 -24.58
N LEU A 30 6.48 9.28 -24.44
CA LEU A 30 7.27 8.78 -25.56
C LEU A 30 6.74 7.40 -25.96
N VAL A 31 5.85 7.42 -26.94
CA VAL A 31 5.45 6.26 -27.75
C VAL A 31 6.68 5.81 -28.55
N LYS A 32 7.21 4.61 -28.28
CA LYS A 32 8.17 3.97 -29.19
C LYS A 32 7.45 2.91 -30.02
N LYS A 33 7.33 3.23 -31.30
CA LYS A 33 6.75 2.45 -32.39
C LYS A 33 7.40 1.08 -32.54
N ASP A 34 6.56 0.12 -32.88
CA ASP A 34 6.87 -1.20 -33.41
C ASP A 34 7.82 -1.11 -34.61
N ASN A 35 8.80 -2.02 -34.65
CA ASN A 35 9.50 -2.32 -35.89
C ASN A 35 9.56 -3.83 -36.10
N ARG A 36 8.67 -4.26 -36.99
CA ARG A 36 8.45 -5.62 -37.48
C ARG A 36 9.36 -5.80 -38.68
N THR A 37 10.35 -6.68 -38.66
CA THR A 37 11.05 -7.13 -39.89
C THR A 37 11.65 -8.53 -39.77
N LEU A 38 11.07 -9.41 -40.59
CA LEU A 38 11.61 -10.54 -41.37
C LEU A 38 12.42 -11.67 -40.71
N VAL A 39 11.70 -12.79 -40.61
CA VAL A 39 12.05 -14.19 -40.88
C VAL A 39 13.31 -14.38 -41.74
N GLY A 40 14.28 -15.12 -41.20
CA GLY A 40 15.37 -15.75 -41.94
C GLY A 40 15.49 -17.23 -41.52
N LEU A 41 15.18 -18.14 -42.44
CA LEU A 41 15.44 -19.57 -42.31
C LEU A 41 16.95 -19.84 -42.45
N SER A 42 17.51 -20.63 -41.55
CA SER A 42 18.68 -21.47 -41.86
C SER A 42 18.63 -22.76 -41.04
N GLN A 43 18.65 -23.88 -41.76
CA GLN A 43 18.71 -25.24 -41.25
C GLN A 43 20.04 -25.48 -40.51
N GLY A 44 19.95 -26.21 -39.39
CA GLY A 44 21.11 -26.73 -38.67
C GLY A 44 20.72 -28.02 -37.94
N THR A 45 21.21 -29.15 -38.45
CA THR A 45 21.11 -30.49 -37.88
C THR A 45 22.08 -30.65 -36.70
N GLY A 46 21.62 -31.19 -35.57
CA GLY A 46 22.49 -31.55 -34.45
C GLY A 46 21.72 -32.17 -33.29
N THR A 47 22.04 -33.42 -32.99
CA THR A 47 21.47 -34.28 -31.95
C THR A 47 22.07 -33.98 -30.56
N ALA A 48 21.22 -33.86 -29.53
CA ALA A 48 21.49 -34.34 -28.17
C ALA A 48 20.20 -34.20 -27.35
N GLY A 49 19.76 -35.28 -26.70
CA GLY A 49 18.61 -35.25 -25.80
C GLY A 49 18.93 -34.44 -24.56
N GLU A 50 18.20 -33.35 -24.37
CA GLU A 50 18.19 -32.59 -23.12
C GLU A 50 17.08 -33.15 -22.22
N SER A 51 17.51 -33.63 -21.06
CA SER A 51 16.68 -33.91 -19.91
C SER A 51 15.86 -32.66 -19.55
N SER A 52 14.55 -32.79 -19.55
CA SER A 52 13.61 -31.78 -19.06
C SER A 52 13.83 -31.53 -17.57
N SER A 53 14.54 -30.46 -17.22
CA SER A 53 14.69 -29.99 -15.85
C SER A 53 14.29 -28.52 -15.71
N HIS A 54 13.30 -28.31 -14.83
CA HIS A 54 12.90 -27.06 -14.16
C HIS A 54 12.41 -25.87 -15.01
N THR A 55 11.15 -25.94 -15.43
CA THR A 55 10.34 -24.77 -15.84
C THR A 55 9.81 -23.93 -14.66
N GLY A 56 10.23 -24.20 -13.42
CA GLY A 56 9.77 -23.49 -12.22
C GLY A 56 10.46 -22.14 -11.93
N SER A 57 11.65 -21.88 -12.50
CA SER A 57 12.45 -20.69 -12.13
C SER A 57 11.81 -19.38 -12.58
N SER A 58 11.20 -19.35 -13.77
CA SER A 58 10.73 -18.10 -14.39
C SER A 58 9.61 -17.40 -13.61
N VAL A 59 8.75 -18.14 -12.91
CA VAL A 59 7.62 -17.56 -12.15
C VAL A 59 8.12 -16.94 -10.85
N VAL A 60 8.99 -17.66 -10.14
CA VAL A 60 9.59 -17.20 -8.87
C VAL A 60 10.49 -15.99 -9.10
N GLU A 61 11.22 -15.92 -10.22
CA GLU A 61 12.00 -14.74 -10.63
C GLU A 61 11.13 -13.48 -10.81
N GLY A 62 9.89 -13.64 -11.25
CA GLY A 62 8.94 -12.55 -11.46
C GLY A 62 8.52 -11.86 -10.15
N TRP A 63 8.32 -12.63 -9.09
CA TRP A 63 7.89 -12.11 -7.78
C TRP A 63 9.01 -11.45 -6.98
N LYS A 64 10.27 -11.69 -7.34
CA LYS A 64 11.43 -11.04 -6.68
C LYS A 64 11.46 -9.52 -6.91
N HIS A 65 10.93 -9.05 -8.04
CA HIS A 65 11.05 -7.66 -8.49
C HIS A 65 9.81 -6.80 -8.23
N GLU A 66 8.79 -7.34 -7.55
CA GLU A 66 7.58 -6.58 -7.23
C GLU A 66 7.87 -5.55 -6.13
N ARG A 67 7.54 -4.27 -6.42
CA ARG A 67 7.64 -3.19 -5.42
C ARG A 67 6.43 -3.27 -4.51
N THR A 68 6.66 -3.68 -3.28
CA THR A 68 5.66 -3.66 -2.21
C THR A 68 5.70 -2.33 -1.47
N ARG A 69 4.60 -2.00 -0.79
CA ARG A 69 4.53 -0.87 0.15
C ARG A 69 5.58 -1.06 1.25
N SER A 70 6.32 -0.03 1.66
CA SER A 70 7.33 -0.17 2.72
C SER A 70 6.83 0.32 4.10
N MET A 71 7.62 0.07 5.15
CA MET A 71 7.34 0.60 6.49
C MET A 71 7.53 2.13 6.54
N GLU A 72 8.51 2.66 5.81
CA GLU A 72 8.73 4.09 5.68
C GLU A 72 7.54 4.76 4.98
N ASP A 73 6.95 4.12 3.96
CA ASP A 73 5.72 4.60 3.32
C ASP A 73 4.56 4.68 4.33
N ASN A 74 4.48 3.76 5.29
CA ASN A 74 3.46 3.77 6.35
C ASN A 74 3.64 4.96 7.27
N GLU A 75 4.86 5.21 7.73
CA GLU A 75 5.18 6.31 8.64
C GLU A 75 4.93 7.68 7.97
N MET A 76 5.33 7.83 6.71
CA MET A 76 5.11 9.07 5.96
C MET A 76 3.63 9.32 5.68
N SER A 77 2.83 8.28 5.42
CA SER A 77 1.41 8.41 5.09
C SER A 77 0.49 8.54 6.30
N LEU A 78 0.91 8.07 7.48
CA LEU A 78 0.09 8.03 8.69
C LEU A 78 -0.49 9.40 9.09
N PRO A 79 0.27 10.52 9.11
CA PRO A 79 -0.27 11.84 9.42
C PRO A 79 -1.35 12.29 8.41
N SER A 80 -1.14 12.00 7.13
CA SER A 80 -2.10 12.33 6.06
C SER A 80 -3.40 11.56 6.21
N LEU A 81 -3.32 10.25 6.48
CA LEU A 81 -4.49 9.41 6.77
C LEU A 81 -5.24 9.89 8.02
N ALA A 82 -4.53 10.23 9.10
CA ALA A 82 -5.15 10.79 10.30
C ALA A 82 -5.85 12.13 10.02
N ALA A 83 -5.29 12.99 9.18
CA ALA A 83 -5.95 14.22 8.74
C ALA A 83 -7.22 13.93 7.93
N ALA A 84 -7.21 12.93 7.05
CA ALA A 84 -8.37 12.50 6.29
C ALA A 84 -9.49 11.99 7.21
N TYR A 85 -9.16 11.14 8.19
CA TYR A 85 -10.15 10.68 9.18
C TYR A 85 -10.71 11.81 10.04
N THR A 86 -9.90 12.80 10.39
CA THR A 86 -10.40 14.02 11.07
C THR A 86 -11.41 14.76 10.21
N THR A 87 -11.16 14.83 8.90
CA THR A 87 -12.06 15.46 7.92
C THR A 87 -13.37 14.69 7.79
N ILE A 88 -13.31 13.35 7.77
CA ILE A 88 -14.49 12.48 7.76
C ILE A 88 -15.33 12.72 9.02
N LEU A 89 -14.74 12.74 10.21
CA LEU A 89 -15.47 12.99 11.46
C LEU A 89 -16.23 14.33 11.42
N ARG A 90 -15.56 15.40 10.96
CA ARG A 90 -16.23 16.70 10.78
C ARG A 90 -17.34 16.65 9.74
N GLY A 91 -17.14 15.94 8.63
CA GLY A 91 -18.15 15.76 7.59
C GLY A 91 -19.39 15.00 8.05
N LEU A 92 -19.25 14.15 9.07
CA LEU A 92 -20.36 13.46 9.74
C LEU A 92 -21.07 14.32 10.80
N GLY A 93 -20.61 15.54 11.05
CA GLY A 93 -21.14 16.43 12.09
C GLY A 93 -20.64 16.15 13.51
N GLU A 94 -19.62 15.30 13.67
CA GLU A 94 -18.99 15.03 14.96
C GLU A 94 -17.99 16.13 15.35
N ASP A 95 -17.79 16.34 16.66
CA ASP A 95 -16.73 17.21 17.19
C ASP A 95 -15.44 16.40 17.45
N PRO A 96 -14.36 16.58 16.66
CA PRO A 96 -13.11 15.87 16.88
C PRO A 96 -12.41 16.21 18.21
N GLN A 97 -12.79 17.31 18.88
CA GLN A 97 -12.22 17.71 20.16
C GLN A 97 -12.88 17.01 21.36
N ARG A 98 -13.97 16.26 21.16
CA ARG A 98 -14.58 15.49 22.24
C ARG A 98 -13.62 14.41 22.74
N GLN A 99 -13.61 14.17 24.06
CA GLN A 99 -12.69 13.24 24.73
C GLN A 99 -12.56 11.86 24.03
N GLY A 100 -13.68 11.32 23.52
CA GLY A 100 -13.70 10.02 22.82
C GLY A 100 -13.06 10.02 21.42
N LEU A 101 -12.93 11.18 20.77
CA LEU A 101 -12.44 11.30 19.38
C LEU A 101 -11.02 11.86 19.24
N LEU A 102 -10.44 12.44 20.30
CA LEU A 102 -9.10 13.05 20.24
C LEU A 102 -8.04 12.12 19.59
N LYS A 103 -8.12 10.81 19.89
CA LYS A 103 -7.21 9.80 19.32
C LYS A 103 -7.83 8.98 18.18
N THR A 104 -9.10 9.17 17.85
CA THR A 104 -9.78 8.38 16.81
C THR A 104 -9.11 8.51 15.44
N PRO A 105 -8.71 9.70 14.95
CA PRO A 105 -8.11 9.80 13.64
C PRO A 105 -6.84 8.96 13.48
N TRP A 106 -5.98 8.96 14.50
CA TRP A 106 -4.77 8.14 14.53
C TRP A 106 -5.09 6.64 14.63
N ARG A 107 -6.01 6.25 15.52
CA ARG A 107 -6.44 4.85 15.65
C ARG A 107 -7.04 4.31 14.34
N ALA A 108 -7.88 5.10 13.69
CA ALA A 108 -8.51 4.74 12.43
C ALA A 108 -7.48 4.62 11.29
N ALA A 109 -6.54 5.57 11.21
CA ALA A 109 -5.45 5.51 10.25
C ALA A 109 -4.60 4.24 10.43
N THR A 110 -4.14 3.96 11.65
CA THR A 110 -3.36 2.75 11.96
C THR A 110 -4.16 1.47 11.68
N ALA A 111 -5.45 1.42 12.05
CA ALA A 111 -6.30 0.27 11.75
C ALA A 111 -6.43 0.02 10.24
N MET A 112 -6.62 1.07 9.45
CA MET A 112 -6.71 0.95 7.99
C MET A 112 -5.38 0.48 7.38
N GLN A 113 -4.25 0.96 7.88
CA GLN A 113 -2.93 0.47 7.46
C GLN A 113 -2.77 -1.02 7.78
N PHE A 114 -3.26 -1.49 8.93
CA PHE A 114 -3.24 -2.90 9.30
C PHE A 114 -4.13 -3.76 8.40
N PHE A 115 -5.37 -3.33 8.14
CA PHE A 115 -6.28 -4.06 7.24
C PHE A 115 -5.75 -4.18 5.81
N THR A 116 -4.87 -3.26 5.41
CA THR A 116 -4.24 -3.22 4.08
C THR A 116 -2.76 -3.63 4.11
N LYS A 117 -2.30 -4.29 5.18
CA LYS A 117 -0.89 -4.68 5.33
C LYS A 117 -0.43 -5.67 4.25
N GLY A 118 -1.33 -6.45 3.66
CA GLY A 118 -0.99 -7.42 2.61
C GLY A 118 -0.27 -6.81 1.40
N TYR A 119 -0.43 -5.52 1.12
CA TYR A 119 0.29 -4.81 0.05
C TYR A 119 1.80 -4.64 0.31
N GLN A 120 2.26 -4.91 1.54
CA GLN A 120 3.68 -4.86 1.91
C GLN A 120 4.36 -6.24 1.85
N GLU A 121 3.57 -7.31 1.76
CA GLU A 121 4.03 -8.70 1.87
C GLU A 121 4.35 -9.27 0.48
N LYS A 122 5.43 -10.06 0.37
CA LYS A 122 5.79 -10.80 -0.85
C LYS A 122 5.55 -12.28 -0.63
N ILE A 123 5.05 -12.97 -1.66
CA ILE A 123 4.75 -14.41 -1.57
C ILE A 123 6.00 -15.22 -1.23
N ILE A 124 7.16 -14.85 -1.78
CA ILE A 124 8.44 -15.54 -1.53
C ILE A 124 8.84 -15.49 -0.05
N ASP A 125 8.65 -14.34 0.61
CA ASP A 125 8.99 -14.15 2.01
C ASP A 125 8.01 -14.90 2.93
N VAL A 126 6.73 -15.01 2.52
CA VAL A 126 5.71 -15.75 3.27
C VAL A 126 5.89 -17.26 3.14
N LEU A 127 6.32 -17.75 1.97
CA LEU A 127 6.55 -19.18 1.73
C LEU A 127 7.76 -19.71 2.53
N ASN A 128 8.80 -18.88 2.71
CA ASN A 128 9.96 -19.16 3.57
C ASN A 128 10.56 -20.58 3.37
N ASP A 129 10.73 -20.99 2.11
CA ASP A 129 11.25 -22.30 1.69
C ASP A 129 10.55 -23.51 2.34
N ALA A 130 9.30 -23.36 2.78
CA ALA A 130 8.49 -24.42 3.39
C ALA A 130 7.93 -25.39 2.34
N ILE A 131 8.80 -25.89 1.47
CA ILE A 131 8.52 -26.94 0.49
C ILE A 131 9.28 -28.19 0.96
N PHE A 132 8.55 -29.25 1.26
CA PHE A 132 9.10 -30.52 1.71
C PHE A 132 8.88 -31.58 0.64
N ASP A 133 9.92 -32.38 0.38
CA ASP A 133 9.86 -33.51 -0.54
C ASP A 133 9.40 -34.73 0.27
N GLU A 134 8.08 -34.96 0.30
CA GLU A 134 7.45 -36.14 0.87
C GLU A 134 6.80 -36.96 -0.25
N ASP A 135 6.96 -38.29 -0.21
CA ASP A 135 6.33 -39.24 -1.14
C ASP A 135 4.83 -39.39 -0.81
N HIS A 136 4.06 -38.33 -1.06
CA HIS A 136 2.64 -38.22 -0.71
C HIS A 136 1.79 -37.80 -1.92
N ASP A 137 1.00 -38.73 -2.45
CA ASP A 137 0.19 -38.55 -3.66
C ASP A 137 -1.32 -38.31 -3.39
N GLU A 138 -1.72 -38.23 -2.12
CA GLU A 138 -3.12 -38.03 -1.73
C GLU A 138 -3.48 -36.53 -1.59
N MET A 139 -4.77 -36.20 -1.72
CA MET A 139 -5.27 -34.83 -1.61
C MET A 139 -5.12 -34.28 -0.19
N VAL A 140 -4.47 -33.11 -0.06
CA VAL A 140 -4.36 -32.38 1.20
C VAL A 140 -5.39 -31.25 1.23
N ILE A 141 -6.22 -31.21 2.28
CA ILE A 141 -7.25 -30.17 2.44
C ILE A 141 -6.96 -29.36 3.69
N VAL A 142 -6.84 -28.04 3.55
CA VAL A 142 -6.81 -27.11 4.68
C VAL A 142 -8.14 -26.37 4.73
N LYS A 143 -8.90 -26.60 5.81
CA LYS A 143 -10.24 -26.03 6.00
C LYS A 143 -10.28 -25.12 7.22
N ASP A 144 -11.33 -24.30 7.27
CA ASP A 144 -11.64 -23.44 8.41
C ASP A 144 -10.56 -22.39 8.73
N ILE A 145 -9.92 -21.83 7.70
CA ILE A 145 -9.04 -20.67 7.86
C ILE A 145 -9.90 -19.41 7.99
N ASP A 146 -9.84 -18.74 9.13
CA ASP A 146 -10.54 -17.47 9.33
C ASP A 146 -9.98 -16.39 8.41
N MET A 147 -10.87 -15.71 7.69
CA MET A 147 -10.50 -14.69 6.70
C MET A 147 -11.21 -13.38 7.00
N PHE A 148 -10.40 -12.32 7.06
CA PHE A 148 -10.82 -10.95 7.29
C PHE A 148 -10.33 -10.11 6.12
N SER A 149 -11.22 -9.41 5.44
CA SER A 149 -10.88 -8.54 4.32
C SER A 149 -11.71 -7.26 4.32
N MET A 150 -11.46 -6.40 3.34
CA MET A 150 -12.13 -5.11 3.16
C MET A 150 -12.79 -5.08 1.78
N CYS A 151 -14.08 -4.72 1.73
CA CYS A 151 -14.75 -4.46 0.46
C CYS A 151 -14.25 -3.15 -0.13
N GLU A 152 -13.61 -3.16 -1.30
CA GLU A 152 -13.08 -1.95 -1.95
C GLU A 152 -14.17 -0.94 -2.35
N HIS A 153 -15.38 -1.41 -2.62
CA HIS A 153 -16.50 -0.56 -3.01
C HIS A 153 -17.04 0.32 -1.87
N HIS A 154 -16.90 -0.14 -0.63
CA HIS A 154 -17.55 0.50 0.52
C HIS A 154 -16.59 0.77 1.69
N LEU A 155 -15.39 0.19 1.66
CA LEU A 155 -14.43 0.14 2.76
C LEU A 155 -15.05 -0.39 4.06
N VAL A 156 -15.90 -1.42 3.92
CA VAL A 156 -16.53 -2.15 5.04
C VAL A 156 -15.93 -3.56 5.11
N PRO A 157 -15.68 -4.10 6.32
CA PRO A 157 -15.12 -5.44 6.48
C PRO A 157 -16.00 -6.55 5.89
N ILE A 158 -15.36 -7.56 5.29
CA ILE A 158 -15.96 -8.85 4.91
C ILE A 158 -15.29 -9.94 5.75
N PHE A 159 -16.09 -10.81 6.34
CA PHE A 159 -15.63 -11.93 7.17
C PHE A 159 -16.07 -13.26 6.58
N GLY A 160 -15.22 -14.28 6.66
CA GLY A 160 -15.56 -15.60 6.16
C GLY A 160 -14.54 -16.67 6.55
N ARG A 161 -14.70 -17.86 5.96
CA ARG A 161 -13.74 -18.95 6.08
C ARG A 161 -13.26 -19.38 4.70
N VAL A 162 -11.96 -19.62 4.59
CA VAL A 162 -11.34 -20.14 3.38
C VAL A 162 -11.14 -21.65 3.53
N ARG A 163 -11.37 -22.35 2.42
CA ARG A 163 -11.06 -23.77 2.25
C ARG A 163 -10.13 -23.89 1.05
N LEU A 164 -8.97 -24.50 1.28
CA LEU A 164 -7.96 -24.79 0.27
C LEU A 164 -8.00 -26.28 -0.05
N HIS A 165 -8.01 -26.58 -1.34
CA HIS A 165 -8.05 -27.93 -1.93
C HIS A 165 -6.88 -28.08 -2.89
#